data_AF-A0A0C1WAR1-F1
#
_entry.id   AF-A0A0C1WAR1-F1
#
_cell.length_a   1.000
_cell.length_b   1.000
_cell.length_c   1.000
_cell.angle_alpha   90.00
_cell.angle_beta   90.00
_cell.angle_gamma   90.00
#
_symmetry.space_group_name_H-M   'P 1'
#
loop_
_entity.id
_entity.type
_entity.pdbx_description
1 polymer ?
#
loop_
_entity_poly.entity_id
_entity_poly.type
_entity_poly.pdbx_seq_one_letter_code
_entity_poly.pdbx_strand_id
1 'polypeptide(L)'
;MLNWLIFSLPTTIAYTYECFGLFAVSRFLYLFPVRFNYPPALFHLGHLHISREIRDASHEEGIRLIKLAALHGYKPASEWLSKFKSLAQAKNEDIAKSQAIYKELTGNLFKHVKISNYIIAFLFHLVIAISIYNHL
;
A
#
# COMPACT_ATOMS: atom_id res chain seq x y z
N MET A 1 6.94 1.33 20.98
CA MET A 1 6.41 -0.02 20.64
C MET A 1 4.91 -0.03 20.38
N LEU A 2 4.07 0.55 21.25
CA LEU A 2 2.61 0.52 21.09
C LEU A 2 2.12 1.17 19.77
N ASN A 3 2.67 2.33 19.39
CA ASN A 3 2.35 2.99 18.11
C ASN A 3 2.71 2.12 16.89
N TRP A 4 3.77 1.32 16.98
CA TRP A 4 4.14 0.43 15.87
C TRP A 4 3.08 -0.64 15.68
N LEU A 5 2.57 -1.24 16.76
CA LEU A 5 1.53 -2.28 16.69
C LEU A 5 0.18 -1.73 16.20
N ILE A 6 -0.21 -0.53 16.66
CA ILE A 6 -1.49 0.11 16.32
C ILE A 6 -1.56 0.47 14.83
N PHE A 7 -0.43 0.84 14.22
CA PHE A 7 -0.39 1.24 12.81
C PHE A 7 0.08 0.11 11.89
N SER A 8 0.92 -0.82 12.36
CA SER A 8 1.39 -1.95 11.54
C SER A 8 0.27 -2.92 11.22
N LEU A 9 -0.57 -3.29 12.19
CA LEU A 9 -1.67 -4.22 11.96
C LEU A 9 -2.61 -3.75 10.83
N PRO A 10 -3.26 -2.57 10.89
CA PRO A 10 -4.13 -2.11 9.80
C PRO A 10 -3.38 -1.96 8.47
N THR A 11 -2.10 -1.59 8.50
CA THR A 11 -1.28 -1.49 7.28
C THR A 11 -1.01 -2.86 6.66
N THR A 12 -0.73 -3.89 7.47
CA THR A 12 -0.52 -5.27 7.00
C THR A 12 -1.82 -5.86 6.45
N ILE A 13 -2.95 -5.62 7.12
CA ILE A 13 -4.27 -6.02 6.62
C ILE A 13 -4.54 -5.31 5.28
N ALA A 14 -4.32 -4.00 5.20
CA ALA A 14 -4.51 -3.21 3.98
C ALA A 14 -3.66 -3.75 2.82
N TYR A 15 -2.39 -4.06 3.07
CA TYR A 15 -1.49 -4.63 2.06
C TYR A 15 -1.92 -6.02 1.60
N THR A 16 -2.48 -6.83 2.50
CA THR A 16 -3.07 -8.13 2.14
C THR A 16 -4.21 -7.94 1.14
N TYR A 17 -5.13 -7.00 1.40
CA TYR A 17 -6.22 -6.68 0.47
C TYR A 17 -5.73 -6.05 -0.85
N GLU A 18 -4.68 -5.22 -0.80
CA GLU A 18 -4.01 -4.70 -1.99
C GLU A 18 -3.53 -5.84 -2.88
N CYS A 19 -2.94 -6.86 -2.26
CA CYS A 19 -2.43 -8.02 -2.99
C CYS A 19 -3.54 -8.86 -3.64
N PHE A 20 -4.75 -8.81 -3.09
CA PHE A 20 -5.93 -9.45 -3.66
C PHE A 20 -6.62 -8.62 -4.75
N GLY A 21 -6.12 -7.43 -5.08
CA GLY A 21 -6.78 -6.49 -5.99
C GLY A 21 -8.00 -5.80 -5.38
N LEU A 22 -8.21 -5.93 -4.06
CA LEU A 22 -9.31 -5.30 -3.32
C LEU A 22 -8.90 -3.88 -2.91
N PHE A 23 -8.58 -3.05 -3.91
CA PHE A 23 -7.94 -1.74 -3.74
C PHE A 23 -8.77 -0.72 -2.96
N ALA A 24 -10.11 -0.77 -3.09
CA ALA A 24 -11.00 0.09 -2.30
C ALA A 24 -10.93 -0.21 -0.80
N VAL A 25 -10.87 -1.50 -0.44
CA VAL A 25 -10.75 -1.96 0.96
C VAL A 25 -9.37 -1.64 1.50
N SER A 26 -8.33 -1.92 0.71
CA SER A 26 -6.95 -1.58 1.04
C SER A 26 -6.78 -0.09 1.32
N ARG A 27 -7.27 0.78 0.42
CA ARG A 27 -7.28 2.23 0.61
C ARG A 27 -7.92 2.63 1.92
N PHE A 28 -9.13 2.13 2.20
CA PHE A 28 -9.85 2.46 3.43
C PHE A 28 -9.03 2.16 4.68
N LEU A 29 -8.39 0.98 4.71
CA LEU A 29 -7.55 0.57 5.83
C LEU A 29 -6.24 1.36 5.95
N TYR A 30 -5.67 1.86 4.85
CA TYR A 30 -4.51 2.76 4.89
C TYR A 30 -4.84 4.15 5.43
N LEU A 31 -6.09 4.64 5.33
CA LEU A 31 -6.43 6.01 5.74
C LEU A 31 -6.13 6.29 7.21
N PHE A 32 -6.39 5.32 8.09
CA PHE A 32 -6.12 5.45 9.52
C PHE A 32 -4.62 5.65 9.81
N PRO A 33 -3.70 4.72 9.47
CA PRO A 33 -2.28 4.89 9.73
C PRO A 33 -1.65 6.07 8.96
N VAL A 34 -2.16 6.41 7.76
CA VAL A 34 -1.71 7.60 7.00
C VAL A 34 -2.01 8.90 7.75
N ARG A 35 -3.15 9.01 8.44
CA ARG A 35 -3.49 10.19 9.26
C ARG A 35 -2.44 10.48 10.35
N PHE A 36 -1.69 9.47 10.77
CA PHE A 36 -0.61 9.57 11.76
C PHE A 36 0.79 9.59 11.13
N ASN A 37 0.89 9.78 9.81
CA ASN A 37 2.13 9.75 9.05
C ASN A 37 2.92 8.43 9.21
N TYR A 38 2.20 7.31 9.37
CA TYR A 38 2.87 6.02 9.48
C TYR A 38 3.55 5.66 8.14
N PRO A 39 4.89 5.54 8.08
CA PRO A 39 5.59 5.57 6.80
C PRO A 39 5.29 4.41 5.84
N PRO A 40 5.11 3.16 6.30
CA PRO A 40 4.68 2.08 5.41
C PRO A 40 3.32 2.34 4.75
N ALA A 41 2.34 2.85 5.50
CA ALA A 41 1.02 3.14 4.94
C ALA A 41 1.04 4.31 3.95
N LEU A 42 1.84 5.35 4.23
CA LEU A 42 2.09 6.44 3.28
C LEU A 42 2.66 5.90 1.97
N PHE A 43 3.64 5.01 2.04
CA PHE A 43 4.24 4.41 0.86
C PHE A 43 3.23 3.61 0.03
N HIS A 44 2.49 2.69 0.66
CA HIS A 44 1.55 1.84 -0.06
C HIS A 44 0.33 2.61 -0.61
N LEU A 45 -0.26 3.53 0.17
CA LEU A 45 -1.32 4.38 -0.37
C LEU A 45 -0.80 5.26 -1.52
N GLY A 46 0.44 5.75 -1.42
CA GLY A 46 1.08 6.48 -2.52
C GLY A 46 1.18 5.65 -3.81
N HIS A 47 1.49 4.37 -3.68
CA HIS A 47 1.47 3.42 -4.80
C HIS A 47 0.08 3.26 -5.43
N LEU A 48 -0.98 3.13 -4.62
CA LEU A 48 -2.36 3.05 -5.12
C LEU A 48 -2.77 4.30 -5.92
N HIS A 49 -2.29 5.47 -5.50
CA HIS A 49 -2.49 6.74 -6.22
C HIS A 49 -1.74 6.79 -7.56
N ILE A 50 -0.52 6.26 -7.63
CA ILE A 50 0.30 6.21 -8.86
C ILE A 50 -0.27 5.21 -9.86
N SER A 51 -0.71 4.04 -9.38
CA SER A 51 -1.27 2.97 -10.22
C SER A 51 -2.67 3.28 -10.74
N ARG A 52 -3.36 4.26 -10.14
CA ARG A 52 -4.75 4.62 -10.42
C ARG A 52 -5.76 3.50 -10.15
N GLU A 53 -5.44 2.63 -9.21
CA GLU A 53 -6.28 1.49 -8.82
C GLU A 53 -7.41 1.88 -7.85
N ILE A 54 -7.42 3.13 -7.39
CA ILE A 54 -8.43 3.69 -6.48
C ILE A 54 -9.17 4.85 -7.14
N ARG A 55 -10.43 5.04 -6.73
CA ARG A 55 -11.20 6.22 -7.13
C ARG A 55 -10.48 7.48 -6.64
N ASP A 56 -10.45 8.51 -7.49
CA ASP A 56 -9.83 9.81 -7.21
C ASP A 56 -8.29 9.74 -7.07
N ALA A 57 -7.67 8.71 -7.65
CA ALA A 57 -6.22 8.60 -7.72
C ALA A 57 -5.57 9.79 -8.44
N SER A 58 -4.42 10.21 -7.92
CA SER A 58 -3.65 11.34 -8.43
C SER A 58 -2.17 10.98 -8.36
N HIS A 59 -1.47 11.06 -9.49
CA HIS A 59 -0.04 10.77 -9.56
C HIS A 59 0.75 11.69 -8.63
N GLU A 60 0.41 12.98 -8.64
CA GLU A 60 1.03 13.98 -7.78
C GLU A 60 0.86 13.64 -6.30
N GLU A 61 -0.35 13.26 -5.90
CA GLU A 61 -0.61 12.84 -4.51
C GLU A 61 0.18 11.59 -4.15
N GLY A 62 0.26 10.62 -5.07
CA GLY A 62 1.04 9.41 -4.85
C GLY A 62 2.52 9.68 -4.64
N ILE A 63 3.12 10.54 -5.47
CA ILE A 63 4.50 10.99 -5.30
C ILE A 63 4.68 11.78 -3.99
N ARG A 64 3.73 12.64 -3.62
CA ARG A 64 3.74 13.38 -2.36
C ARG A 64 3.80 12.44 -1.16
N LEU A 65 2.95 11.41 -1.14
CA LEU A 65 2.90 10.41 -0.08
C LEU A 65 4.19 9.59 0.01
N ILE A 66 4.76 9.15 -1.12
CA ILE A 66 6.03 8.42 -1.13
C ILE A 66 7.19 9.29 -0.64
N LYS A 67 7.26 10.57 -1.03
CA LYS A 67 8.25 11.52 -0.51
C LYS A 67 8.12 11.70 1.00
N LEU A 68 6.89 11.78 1.51
CA LEU A 68 6.64 11.90 2.94
C LEU A 68 7.09 10.65 3.70
N ALA A 69 6.83 9.45 3.16
CA ALA A 69 7.34 8.20 3.73
C ALA A 69 8.88 8.19 3.81
N ALA A 70 9.55 8.64 2.75
CA ALA A 70 11.01 8.75 2.72
C ALA A 70 11.54 9.78 3.74
N LEU A 71 10.87 10.92 3.89
CA LEU A 71 11.21 11.94 4.89
C LEU A 71 11.13 11.39 6.32
N HIS A 72 10.19 10.48 6.58
CA HIS A 72 10.10 9.77 7.86
C HIS A 72 11.06 8.56 7.97
N GLY A 73 12.06 8.46 7.09
CA GLY A 73 13.11 7.45 7.15
C GLY A 73 12.71 6.07 6.62
N TYR A 74 11.60 5.95 5.89
CA TYR A 74 11.22 4.67 5.29
C TYR A 74 12.10 4.34 4.09
N LYS A 75 13.09 3.47 4.32
CA LYS A 75 14.09 3.09 3.33
C LYS A 75 13.50 2.65 1.98
N PRO A 76 12.45 1.81 1.91
CA PRO A 76 11.86 1.40 0.63
C PRO A 76 11.35 2.59 -0.21
N ALA A 77 10.82 3.64 0.44
CA ALA A 77 10.39 4.84 -0.28
C ALA A 77 11.57 5.61 -0.89
N SER A 78 12.68 5.74 -0.14
CA SER A 78 13.89 6.40 -0.66
C SER A 78 14.53 5.63 -1.83
N GLU A 79 14.58 4.30 -1.72
CA GLU A 79 15.08 3.41 -2.78
C GLU A 79 14.18 3.50 -4.02
N TRP A 80 12.85 3.53 -3.82
CA TRP A 80 11.88 3.69 -4.89
C TRP A 80 12.06 5.04 -5.61
N LEU A 81 12.18 6.16 -4.89
CA LEU A 81 12.37 7.47 -5.50
C LEU A 81 13.68 7.57 -6.29
N SER A 82 14.73 6.91 -5.83
CA SER A 82 16.00 6.82 -6.56
C SER A 82 15.85 5.99 -7.83
N LYS A 83 15.20 4.82 -7.74
CA LYS A 83 15.01 3.90 -8.87
C LYS A 83 14.07 4.47 -9.93
N PHE A 84 13.03 5.19 -9.52
CA PHE A 84 11.97 5.71 -10.38
C PHE A 84 11.97 7.24 -10.45
N LYS A 85 13.16 7.85 -10.47
CA LYS A 85 13.35 9.32 -10.48
C LYS A 85 12.59 10.01 -11.61
N SER A 86 12.58 9.44 -12.81
CA SER A 86 11.85 9.98 -13.96
C SER A 86 10.34 10.03 -13.71
N LEU A 87 9.79 8.98 -13.08
CA LEU A 87 8.38 8.89 -12.73
C LEU A 87 8.01 9.86 -11.61
N ALA A 88 8.90 10.05 -10.63
CA ALA A 88 8.74 11.00 -9.55
C ALA A 88 8.79 12.48 -10.01
N GLN A 89 9.32 12.73 -11.20
CA GLN A 89 9.40 14.06 -11.83
C GLN A 89 8.37 14.25 -12.95
N ALA A 90 7.71 13.17 -13.38
CA ALA A 90 6.72 13.21 -14.44
C ALA A 90 5.51 14.05 -14.02
N LYS A 91 5.09 14.97 -14.89
CA LYS A 91 3.76 15.59 -14.81
C LYS A 91 2.74 14.59 -15.34
N ASN A 92 1.50 14.67 -14.86
CA ASN A 92 0.35 13.73 -14.95
C ASN A 92 0.09 12.89 -16.23
N GLU A 93 0.85 13.05 -17.31
CA GLU A 93 0.66 12.41 -18.62
C GLU A 93 1.33 11.04 -18.79
N ASP A 94 2.22 10.60 -17.90
CA ASP A 94 2.91 9.29 -17.98
C ASP A 94 2.11 8.14 -17.32
N ILE A 95 0.78 8.13 -17.52
CA ILE A 95 -0.17 7.16 -16.94
C ILE A 95 0.20 5.71 -17.31
N ALA A 96 0.54 5.48 -18.59
CA ALA A 96 0.88 4.15 -19.10
C ALA A 96 2.18 3.60 -18.47
N LYS A 97 3.16 4.47 -18.20
CA LYS A 97 4.42 4.07 -17.54
C LYS A 97 4.20 3.73 -16.07
N SER A 98 3.34 4.48 -15.38
CA SER A 98 2.99 4.24 -13.97
C SER A 98 2.28 2.90 -13.78
N GLN A 99 1.34 2.56 -14.66
CA GLN A 99 0.67 1.26 -14.65
C GLN A 99 1.63 0.11 -15.00
N ALA A 100 2.52 0.29 -15.98
CA ALA A 100 3.50 -0.73 -16.34
C ALA A 100 4.47 -1.05 -15.19
N ILE A 101 4.97 -0.02 -14.50
CA ILE A 101 5.86 -0.17 -13.34
C ILE A 101 5.13 -0.79 -12.15
N TYR A 102 3.89 -0.39 -11.89
CA TYR A 102 3.09 -1.03 -10.84
C TYR A 102 2.85 -2.52 -11.14
N LYS A 103 2.54 -2.86 -12.39
CA LYS A 103 2.39 -4.24 -12.85
C LYS A 103 3.68 -5.05 -12.75
N GLU A 104 4.84 -4.43 -12.96
CA GLU A 104 6.15 -5.07 -12.76
C GLU A 104 6.42 -5.33 -11.26
N LEU A 105 6.18 -4.34 -10.41
CA LEU A 105 6.38 -4.42 -8.95
C LEU A 105 5.45 -5.47 -8.32
N THR A 106 4.16 -5.45 -8.68
CA THR A 106 3.17 -6.40 -8.18
C THR A 106 3.33 -7.77 -8.84
N GLY A 107 3.54 -7.85 -10.15
CA GLY A 107 3.67 -9.12 -10.87
C GLY A 107 4.81 -10.02 -10.36
N ASN A 108 5.92 -9.43 -9.92
CA ASN A 108 7.01 -10.18 -9.29
C ASN A 108 6.69 -10.60 -7.84
N LEU A 109 5.83 -9.85 -7.15
CA LEU A 109 5.37 -10.17 -5.80
C LEU A 109 4.51 -11.46 -5.80
N PHE A 110 3.68 -11.68 -6.83
CA PHE A 110 2.78 -12.83 -6.95
C PHE A 110 3.42 -14.09 -7.53
N LYS A 111 4.55 -13.95 -8.23
CA LYS A 111 5.18 -15.05 -8.99
C LYS A 111 5.66 -16.21 -8.12
N HIS A 112 5.87 -15.97 -6.82
CA HIS A 112 6.41 -16.95 -5.88
C HIS A 112 5.50 -17.23 -4.67
N VAL A 113 4.32 -16.60 -4.59
CA VAL A 113 3.43 -16.77 -3.43
C VAL A 113 2.41 -17.86 -3.73
N LYS A 114 2.46 -18.95 -2.96
CA LYS A 114 1.52 -20.08 -3.08
C LYS A 114 0.11 -19.64 -2.69
N ILE A 115 -0.89 -20.15 -3.41
CA ILE A 115 -2.33 -19.95 -3.13
C ILE A 115 -2.69 -20.23 -1.64
N SER A 116 -1.97 -21.15 -1.00
CA SER A 116 -2.11 -21.50 0.42
C SER A 116 -1.86 -20.32 1.36
N ASN A 117 -0.91 -19.44 1.05
CA ASN A 117 -0.58 -18.30 1.89
C ASN A 117 -1.72 -17.28 1.90
N TYR A 118 -2.46 -17.18 0.79
CA TYR A 118 -3.64 -16.35 0.68
C TYR A 118 -4.81 -16.89 1.49
N ILE A 119 -5.03 -18.21 1.46
CA ILE A 119 -6.08 -18.86 2.25
C ILE A 119 -5.79 -18.70 3.74
N ILE A 120 -4.54 -18.91 4.17
CA ILE A 120 -4.13 -18.74 5.56
C ILE A 120 -4.31 -17.29 6.02
N ALA A 121 -3.87 -16.32 5.21
CA ALA A 121 -4.07 -14.91 5.51
C ALA A 121 -5.56 -14.58 5.63
N PHE A 122 -6.39 -14.97 4.66
CA PHE A 122 -7.83 -14.74 4.70
C PHE A 122 -8.49 -15.33 5.95
N LEU A 123 -8.18 -16.58 6.30
CA LEU A 123 -8.71 -17.24 7.49
C LEU A 123 -8.27 -16.54 8.78
N PHE A 124 -7.02 -16.09 8.87
CA PHE A 124 -6.52 -15.34 10.03
C PHE A 124 -7.29 -14.02 10.21
N HIS A 125 -7.54 -13.28 9.12
CA HIS A 125 -8.31 -12.04 9.16
C HIS A 125 -9.79 -12.29 9.49
N LEU A 126 -10.38 -13.38 8.98
CA LEU A 126 -11.75 -13.80 9.30
C LEU A 126 -11.90 -14.09 10.80
N VAL A 127 -10.93 -14.79 11.40
CA VAL A 127 -10.92 -15.07 12.85
C VAL A 127 -10.83 -13.79 13.67
N ILE A 128 -9.99 -12.83 13.29
CA ILE A 128 -9.90 -11.53 13.96
C ILE A 128 -11.24 -10.77 13.86
N ALA A 129 -11.85 -10.72 12.67
CA ALA A 129 -13.12 -10.04 12.46
C ALA A 129 -14.26 -10.64 13.29
N ILE A 130 -14.36 -11.97 13.36
CA ILE A 130 -15.33 -12.68 14.20
C ILE A 130 -15.07 -12.40 15.69
N SER A 131 -13.80 -12.39 16.11
CA SER A 131 -13.43 -12.12 17.51
C SER A 131 -13.82 -10.71 17.94
N ILE A 132 -13.64 -9.70 17.07
CA ILE A 132 -14.08 -8.33 17.33
C ILE A 132 -15.61 -8.25 17.40
N TYR A 133 -16.32 -8.89 16.47
CA TYR A 133 -17.79 -8.90 16.45
C TYR A 133 -18.40 -9.52 17.71
N ASN A 134 -17.80 -10.60 18.23
CA ASN A 134 -18.31 -11.30 19.42
C ASN A 134 -17.94 -10.63 20.76
N HIS A 135 -17.08 -9.61 20.75
CA HIS A 135 -16.67 -8.86 21.95
C HIS A 135 -17.17 -7.40 21.94
N LEU A 136 -18.07 -7.06 21.01
CA LEU A 136 -18.86 -5.83 20.96
C LEU A 136 -20.31 -6.14 21.36
#